data_AF-A0A3M6FKW6-F1
#
_entry.id   AF-A0A3M6FKW6-F1
#
_cell.length_a   1.000
_cell.length_b   1.000
_cell.length_c   1.000
_cell.angle_alpha   90.00
_cell.angle_beta   90.00
_cell.angle_gamma   90.00
#
_symmetry.space_group_name_H-M   'P 1'
#
loop_
_entity.id
_entity.type
_entity.pdbx_description
1 polymer ?
#
loop_
_entity_poly.entity_id
_entity_poly.type
_entity_poly.pdbx_seq_one_letter_code
_entity_poly.pdbx_strand_id
1 'polypeptide(L)'
;MSEINKHVTAPFDMGHLKLKNRFAVAPMTRVSADEQGSATQNMTRYYERFAKGGFGLIITEGNYTDRSSSQGYRFQPGLTDDEQAQAWRATTNAVHRHGSVMIAQLMHAGALSQANRFVSESAGPSAIRPNGEQMAFYYGAGSY
;
A
#
# COMPACT_ATOMS: atom_id res chain seq x y z
N MET A 1 23.92 -16.05 -17.03
CA MET A 1 22.59 -15.74 -16.45
C MET A 1 21.92 -17.07 -16.15
N SER A 2 21.52 -17.36 -14.91
CA SER A 2 20.81 -18.61 -14.61
C SER A 2 19.47 -18.62 -15.34
N GLU A 3 19.08 -19.76 -15.88
CA GLU A 3 17.78 -19.92 -16.53
C GLU A 3 16.68 -19.66 -15.48
N ILE A 4 15.80 -18.69 -15.72
CA ILE A 4 14.67 -18.42 -14.83
C ILE A 4 13.75 -19.65 -14.85
N ASN A 5 13.33 -20.12 -13.67
CA ASN A 5 12.43 -21.27 -13.56
C ASN A 5 11.13 -21.02 -14.37
N LYS A 6 10.86 -21.88 -15.35
CA LYS A 6 9.70 -21.76 -16.26
C LYS A 6 8.36 -21.73 -15.52
N HIS A 7 8.29 -22.31 -14.31
CA HIS A 7 7.10 -22.28 -13.49
C HIS A 7 6.76 -20.86 -12.99
N VAL A 8 7.75 -20.02 -12.65
CA VAL A 8 7.49 -18.66 -12.16
C VAL A 8 7.11 -17.68 -13.27
N THR A 9 7.54 -17.96 -14.51
CA THR A 9 7.18 -17.16 -15.69
C THR A 9 5.86 -17.61 -16.35
N ALA A 10 5.36 -18.81 -16.03
CA ALA A 10 4.10 -19.31 -16.57
C ALA A 10 2.88 -18.54 -16.02
N PRO A 11 1.81 -18.38 -16.82
CA PRO A 11 0.55 -17.81 -16.38
C PRO A 11 -0.04 -18.52 -15.15
N PHE A 12 -0.83 -17.79 -14.37
CA PHE A 12 -1.48 -18.30 -13.17
C PHE A 12 -2.90 -17.75 -13.00
N ASP A 13 -3.84 -18.65 -12.74
CA ASP A 13 -5.23 -18.34 -12.45
C ASP A 13 -5.41 -18.21 -10.94
N MET A 14 -5.69 -17.00 -10.48
CA MET A 14 -5.96 -16.70 -9.08
C MET A 14 -7.44 -16.32 -8.91
N GLY A 15 -8.30 -17.34 -8.83
CA GLY A 15 -9.75 -17.14 -8.83
C GLY A 15 -10.20 -16.45 -10.11
N HIS A 16 -10.76 -15.24 -9.98
CA HIS A 16 -11.21 -14.43 -11.12
C HIS A 16 -10.09 -13.60 -11.79
N LEU A 17 -8.89 -13.61 -11.22
CA LEU A 17 -7.75 -12.83 -11.73
C LEU A 17 -6.85 -13.71 -12.59
N LYS A 18 -6.61 -13.28 -13.83
CA LYS A 18 -5.69 -13.91 -14.77
C LYS A 18 -4.34 -13.21 -14.71
N LEU A 19 -3.30 -13.88 -14.20
CA LEU A 19 -1.95 -13.32 -14.13
C LEU A 19 -1.08 -13.84 -15.28
N LYS A 20 -0.32 -12.94 -15.92
CA LYS A 20 0.62 -13.28 -16.99
C LYS A 20 1.86 -14.04 -16.51
N ASN A 21 2.16 -14.01 -15.20
CA ASN A 21 3.21 -14.78 -14.53
C ASN A 21 3.00 -14.77 -13.01
N ARG A 22 3.90 -15.42 -12.26
CA ARG A 22 3.83 -15.55 -10.80
C ARG A 22 4.69 -14.55 -10.04
N PHE A 23 5.16 -13.49 -10.70
CA PHE A 23 5.87 -12.40 -10.03
C PHE A 23 4.89 -11.39 -9.46
N ALA A 24 5.03 -11.13 -8.16
CA ALA A 24 4.22 -10.17 -7.43
C ALA A 24 5.12 -9.10 -6.81
N VAL A 25 4.68 -7.84 -6.92
CA VAL A 25 5.22 -6.76 -6.09
C VAL A 25 4.52 -6.83 -4.74
N ALA A 26 5.28 -7.14 -3.69
CA ALA A 26 4.77 -7.14 -2.32
C ALA A 26 4.36 -5.72 -1.88
N PRO A 27 3.45 -5.58 -0.90
CA PRO A 27 3.12 -4.28 -0.33
C PRO A 27 4.35 -3.67 0.34
N MET A 28 4.70 -2.45 -0.07
CA MET A 28 5.87 -1.72 0.44
C MET A 28 5.45 -0.31 0.81
N THR A 29 5.33 0.00 2.10
CA THR A 29 5.01 1.35 2.58
C THR A 29 6.09 2.36 2.19
N ARG A 30 5.67 3.51 1.67
CA ARG A 30 6.59 4.55 1.17
C ARG A 30 6.36 5.93 1.74
N VAL A 31 5.26 6.15 2.47
CA VAL A 31 4.85 7.47 2.98
C VAL A 31 4.88 8.55 1.89
N SER A 32 4.26 8.23 0.75
CA SER A 32 4.37 9.02 -0.50
C SER A 32 3.04 9.56 -1.05
N ALA A 33 1.96 9.39 -0.28
CA ALA A 33 0.71 10.11 -0.52
C ALA A 33 0.89 11.59 -0.16
N ASP A 34 -0.06 12.42 -0.57
CA ASP A 34 -0.10 13.80 -0.09
C ASP A 34 -0.62 13.91 1.36
N GLU A 35 -0.75 15.15 1.86
CA GLU A 35 -1.25 15.42 3.21
C GLU A 35 -2.69 14.96 3.44
N GLN A 36 -3.46 14.80 2.36
CA GLN A 36 -4.84 14.34 2.37
C GLN A 36 -4.92 12.81 2.33
N GLY A 37 -3.80 12.12 2.13
CA GLY A 37 -3.74 10.67 1.92
C GLY A 37 -4.16 10.26 0.51
N SER A 38 -4.15 11.18 -0.45
CA SER A 38 -4.48 10.90 -1.84
C SER A 38 -3.24 10.43 -2.60
N ALA A 39 -3.44 9.47 -3.51
CA ALA A 39 -2.37 8.90 -4.30
C ALA A 39 -1.79 9.94 -5.28
N THR A 40 -0.46 10.07 -5.30
CA THR A 40 0.23 11.10 -6.10
C THR A 40 0.67 10.57 -7.47
N GLN A 41 1.00 11.49 -8.38
CA GLN A 41 1.59 11.12 -9.68
C GLN A 41 2.93 10.37 -9.54
N ASN A 42 3.67 10.62 -8.46
CA ASN A 42 4.90 9.90 -8.14
C ASN A 42 4.60 8.41 -7.86
N MET A 43 3.52 8.13 -7.13
CA MET A 43 3.04 6.77 -6.88
C MET A 43 2.60 6.09 -8.17
N THR A 44 1.87 6.79 -9.06
CA THR A 44 1.51 6.27 -10.38
C THR A 44 2.75 5.81 -11.15
N ARG A 45 3.77 6.68 -11.29
CA ARG A 45 5.02 6.33 -11.98
C ARG A 45 5.76 5.18 -11.30
N TYR A 46 5.71 5.12 -9.96
CA TYR A 46 6.33 4.05 -9.19
C TYR A 46 5.72 2.68 -9.52
N TYR A 47 4.39 2.54 -9.44
CA TYR A 47 3.72 1.27 -9.73
C TYR A 47 3.76 0.91 -11.23
N GLU A 48 3.62 1.89 -12.12
CA GLU A 48 3.70 1.66 -13.56
C GLU A 48 5.05 1.04 -13.97
N ARG A 49 6.16 1.40 -13.31
CA ARG A 49 7.47 0.81 -13.59
C ARG A 49 7.51 -0.70 -13.37
N PHE A 50 6.86 -1.22 -12.32
CA PHE A 50 6.79 -2.67 -12.11
C PHE A 50 5.92 -3.35 -13.16
N ALA A 51 4.78 -2.75 -13.51
CA ALA A 51 3.89 -3.28 -14.51
C ALA A 51 4.59 -3.38 -15.89
N LYS A 52 5.27 -2.29 -16.27
CA LYS A 52 6.12 -2.20 -17.47
C LYS A 52 7.30 -3.17 -17.41
N GLY A 53 7.86 -3.43 -16.23
CA GLY A 53 8.91 -4.41 -15.99
C GLY A 53 8.45 -5.87 -16.09
N GLY A 54 7.15 -6.12 -16.29
CA GLY A 54 6.61 -7.44 -16.57
C GLY A 54 6.00 -8.16 -15.36
N PHE A 55 5.89 -7.53 -14.19
CA PHE A 55 5.23 -8.15 -13.03
C PHE A 55 3.76 -8.47 -13.32
N GLY A 56 3.29 -9.67 -12.97
CA GLY A 56 1.91 -10.08 -13.17
C GLY A 56 0.94 -9.47 -12.16
N LEU A 57 1.39 -9.31 -10.91
CA LEU A 57 0.62 -8.77 -9.80
C LEU A 57 1.37 -7.62 -9.12
N ILE A 58 0.62 -6.59 -8.74
CA ILE A 58 1.11 -5.47 -7.94
C ILE A 58 0.18 -5.28 -6.74
N ILE A 59 0.74 -5.28 -5.54
CA ILE A 59 0.01 -4.98 -4.31
C ILE A 59 0.40 -3.57 -3.87
N THR A 60 -0.57 -2.72 -3.55
CA THR A 60 -0.30 -1.35 -3.08
C THR A 60 0.41 -1.36 -1.74
N GLU A 61 0.97 -0.22 -1.33
CA GLU A 61 1.22 0.05 0.07
C GLU A 61 -0.09 0.03 0.89
N GLY A 62 0.03 -0.03 2.22
CA GLY A 62 -1.13 -0.12 3.10
C GLY A 62 -1.98 1.15 3.05
N ASN A 63 -3.25 1.01 2.67
CA ASN A 63 -4.23 2.08 2.67
C ASN A 63 -5.01 2.06 3.99
N TYR A 64 -5.05 3.19 4.70
CA TYR A 64 -5.88 3.29 5.90
C TYR A 64 -7.37 3.36 5.53
N THR A 65 -8.21 2.66 6.29
CA THR A 65 -9.64 2.44 5.96
C THR A 65 -10.60 3.35 6.71
N ASP A 66 -10.14 4.06 7.73
CA ASP A 66 -10.93 5.06 8.44
C ASP A 66 -10.03 6.19 8.96
N ARG A 67 -10.68 7.31 9.32
CA ARG A 67 -10.02 8.51 9.84
C ARG A 67 -9.83 8.48 11.37
N SER A 68 -10.45 7.54 12.07
CA SER A 68 -10.43 7.48 13.54
C SER A 68 -9.25 6.71 14.11
N SER A 69 -8.77 5.64 13.48
CA SER A 69 -7.83 4.70 14.11
C SER A 69 -6.98 3.89 13.13
N SER A 70 -7.35 3.83 11.85
CA SER A 70 -6.59 3.03 10.88
C SER A 70 -5.24 3.62 10.47
N GLN A 71 -5.10 4.95 10.43
CA GLN A 71 -3.87 5.59 9.93
C GLN A 71 -2.68 5.27 10.84
N GLY A 72 -1.61 4.77 10.23
CA GLY A 72 -0.38 4.38 10.91
C GLY A 72 0.81 5.31 10.68
N TYR A 73 0.83 6.03 9.56
CA TYR A 73 1.98 6.86 9.19
C TYR A 73 1.53 8.21 8.60
N ARG A 74 2.39 9.21 8.76
CA ARG A 74 2.27 10.46 8.01
C ARG A 74 2.43 10.17 6.52
N PHE A 75 1.63 10.79 5.65
CA PHE A 75 1.66 10.57 4.20
C PHE A 75 1.37 9.12 3.75
N GLN A 76 0.69 8.33 4.59
CA GLN A 76 0.09 7.07 4.16
C GLN A 76 -1.10 7.36 3.22
N PRO A 77 -1.33 6.58 2.15
CA PRO A 77 -2.55 6.72 1.39
C PRO A 77 -3.77 6.20 2.15
N GLY A 78 -4.93 6.78 1.88
CA GLY A 78 -6.22 6.38 2.45
C GLY A 78 -7.15 5.77 1.41
N LEU A 79 -8.17 5.06 1.89
CA LEU A 79 -9.37 4.66 1.15
C LEU A 79 -10.60 4.86 2.05
N THR A 80 -10.77 6.10 2.54
CA THR A 80 -11.83 6.48 3.50
C THR A 80 -12.99 7.23 2.88
N ASP A 81 -12.81 7.73 1.66
CA ASP A 81 -13.79 8.52 0.92
C ASP A 81 -13.58 8.36 -0.60
N ASP A 82 -14.50 8.93 -1.37
CA ASP A 82 -14.47 8.89 -2.84
C ASP A 82 -13.28 9.65 -3.42
N GLU A 83 -12.83 10.75 -2.80
CA GLU A 83 -11.71 11.55 -3.32
C GLU A 83 -10.41 10.73 -3.30
N GLN A 84 -10.14 10.04 -2.19
CA GLN A 84 -9.00 9.15 -2.04
C GLN A 84 -9.10 7.95 -2.99
N ALA A 85 -10.29 7.37 -3.15
CA ALA A 85 -10.51 6.28 -4.10
C ALA A 85 -10.26 6.73 -5.55
N GLN A 86 -10.74 7.92 -5.94
CA GLN A 86 -10.52 8.47 -7.27
C GLN A 86 -9.07 8.84 -7.54
N ALA A 87 -8.31 9.27 -6.52
CA ALA A 87 -6.88 9.56 -6.65
C ALA A 87 -6.09 8.32 -7.15
N TRP A 88 -6.52 7.10 -6.83
CA TRP A 88 -5.90 5.87 -7.32
C TRP A 88 -6.20 5.54 -8.79
N ARG A 89 -7.14 6.24 -9.45
CA ARG A 89 -7.58 5.91 -10.81
C ARG A 89 -6.46 6.02 -11.83
N ALA A 90 -5.60 7.05 -11.72
CA ALA A 90 -4.45 7.20 -12.61
C ALA A 90 -3.48 6.02 -12.50
N THR A 91 -3.21 5.57 -11.27
CA THR A 91 -2.30 4.46 -10.97
C THR A 91 -2.85 3.12 -11.45
N THR A 92 -4.11 2.80 -11.13
CA THR A 92 -4.76 1.55 -11.56
C THR A 92 -4.85 1.46 -13.09
N ASN A 93 -5.25 2.55 -13.77
CA ASN A 93 -5.23 2.63 -15.23
C ASN A 93 -3.82 2.37 -15.79
N ALA A 94 -2.79 2.98 -15.18
CA ALA A 94 -1.40 2.80 -15.63
C ALA A 94 -0.92 1.36 -15.51
N VAL A 95 -1.22 0.69 -14.40
CA VAL A 95 -0.89 -0.72 -14.19
C VAL A 95 -1.63 -1.63 -15.18
N HIS A 96 -2.93 -1.40 -15.39
CA HIS A 96 -3.75 -2.18 -16.30
C HIS A 96 -3.34 -2.05 -17.77
N ARG A 97 -2.84 -0.89 -18.21
CA ARG A 97 -2.31 -0.72 -19.58
C ARG A 97 -1.18 -1.69 -19.92
N HIS A 98 -0.44 -2.18 -18.93
CA HIS A 98 0.65 -3.17 -19.12
C HIS A 98 0.21 -4.61 -18.80
N GLY A 99 -1.11 -4.87 -18.75
CA GLY A 99 -1.67 -6.21 -18.53
C GLY A 99 -1.32 -6.82 -17.17
N SER A 100 -1.07 -5.97 -16.17
CA SER A 100 -0.76 -6.40 -14.80
C SER A 100 -2.00 -6.17 -13.92
N VAL A 101 -2.21 -7.02 -12.92
CA VAL A 101 -3.31 -6.87 -11.95
C VAL A 101 -2.84 -6.06 -10.75
N MET A 102 -3.73 -5.24 -10.18
CA MET A 102 -3.46 -4.47 -8.97
C MET A 102 -4.42 -4.86 -7.84
N ILE A 103 -3.89 -5.06 -6.63
CA ILE A 103 -4.68 -5.32 -5.40
C ILE A 103 -4.35 -4.23 -4.38
N ALA A 104 -5.38 -3.67 -3.75
CA ALA A 104 -5.22 -2.75 -2.63
C ALA A 104 -5.00 -3.50 -1.31
N GLN A 105 -3.91 -3.21 -0.62
CA GLN A 105 -3.75 -3.63 0.77
C GLN A 105 -4.55 -2.68 1.66
N LEU A 106 -5.56 -3.19 2.34
CA LEU A 106 -6.27 -2.48 3.41
C LEU A 106 -5.51 -2.67 4.72
N MET A 107 -5.30 -1.59 5.47
CA MET A 107 -4.46 -1.59 6.66
C MET A 107 -5.10 -0.80 7.79
N HIS A 108 -5.06 -1.37 9.00
CA HIS A 108 -5.37 -0.69 10.24
C HIS A 108 -4.13 -0.78 11.15
N ALA A 109 -3.54 0.35 11.53
CA ALA A 109 -2.31 0.36 12.32
C ALA A 109 -2.51 -0.08 13.78
N GLY A 110 -3.72 0.16 14.28
CA GLY A 110 -4.09 -0.20 15.65
C GLY A 110 -3.26 0.58 16.66
N ALA A 111 -2.85 -0.09 17.74
CA ALA A 111 -2.06 0.54 18.79
C ALA A 111 -0.64 0.94 18.32
N LEU A 112 -0.16 0.38 17.21
CA LEU A 112 1.15 0.68 16.61
C LEU A 112 1.10 1.86 15.64
N SER A 113 0.07 2.71 15.71
CA SER A 113 0.05 3.96 14.95
C SER A 113 1.24 4.85 15.36
N GLN A 114 1.99 5.33 14.36
CA GLN A 114 3.11 6.25 14.56
C GLN A 114 2.72 7.69 14.29
N ALA A 115 1.73 7.89 13.43
CA ALA A 115 1.10 9.18 13.19
C ALA A 115 -0.30 8.98 12.61
N ASN A 116 -1.24 9.78 13.12
CA ASN A 116 -2.56 9.94 12.57
C ASN A 116 -2.87 11.45 12.50
N ARG A 117 -3.30 11.94 11.33
CA ARG A 117 -3.54 13.38 11.13
C ARG A 117 -4.88 13.85 11.69
N PHE A 118 -5.77 12.92 12.01
CA PHE A 118 -7.15 13.21 12.42
C PHE A 118 -7.33 13.13 13.94
N VAL A 119 -6.60 12.24 14.61
CA VAL A 119 -6.65 12.04 16.06
C VAL A 119 -5.26 11.76 16.62
N SER A 120 -5.06 12.04 17.91
CA SER A 120 -3.79 11.77 18.61
C SER A 120 -3.75 10.40 19.29
N GLU A 121 -4.90 9.77 19.50
CA GLU A 121 -5.02 8.49 20.21
C GLU A 121 -4.90 7.30 19.24
N SER A 122 -4.42 6.17 19.73
CA SER A 122 -4.39 4.90 19.00
C SER A 122 -5.40 3.92 19.58
N ALA A 123 -5.88 2.98 18.76
CA ALA A 123 -6.86 1.98 19.18
C ALA A 123 -6.26 0.58 19.11
N GLY A 124 -6.35 -0.18 20.20
CA GLY A 124 -5.96 -1.58 20.27
C GLY A 124 -7.11 -2.47 20.70
N PRO A 125 -6.93 -3.80 20.66
CA PRO A 125 -7.91 -4.74 21.23
C PRO A 125 -8.10 -4.55 22.75
N SER A 126 -7.10 -3.97 23.42
CA SER A 126 -7.11 -3.62 24.85
C SER A 126 -6.39 -2.30 25.06
N ALA A 127 -6.61 -1.64 26.20
CA ALA A 127 -5.90 -0.44 26.64
C ALA A 127 -4.46 -0.76 27.11
N ILE A 128 -3.66 -1.35 26.23
CA ILE A 128 -2.27 -1.74 26.47
C ILE A 128 -1.38 -0.95 25.50
N ARG A 129 -0.46 -0.17 26.07
CA ARG A 129 0.57 0.53 25.32
C ARG A 129 1.54 -0.50 24.70
N PRO A 130 1.80 -0.47 23.39
CA PRO A 130 2.80 -1.35 22.79
C PRO A 130 4.19 -1.11 23.35
N ASN A 131 4.97 -2.18 23.45
CA ASN A 131 6.39 -2.07 23.80
C ASN A 131 7.19 -1.51 22.61
N GLY A 132 8.16 -0.64 22.90
CA GLY A 132 9.11 -0.12 21.92
C GLY A 132 8.90 1.35 21.57
N GLU A 133 9.62 1.79 20.54
CA GLU A 133 9.64 3.17 20.06
C GLU A 133 9.06 3.28 18.66
N GLN A 134 8.47 4.45 18.37
CA GLN A 134 8.03 4.80 17.04
C GLN A 134 9.25 4.97 16.12
N MET A 135 9.08 4.67 14.83
CA MET A 135 10.18 4.69 13.88
C MET A 135 10.35 6.09 13.28
N ALA A 136 11.52 6.69 13.48
CA ALA A 136 11.84 8.01 12.93
C ALA A 136 11.72 8.08 11.39
N PHE A 137 11.97 6.97 10.69
CA PHE A 137 11.80 6.86 9.24
C PHE A 137 10.36 7.18 8.79
N TYR A 138 9.36 6.91 9.64
CA TYR A 138 7.95 7.23 9.39
C TYR A 138 7.47 8.48 10.14
N TYR A 139 8.40 9.34 10.54
CA TYR A 139 8.14 10.56 11.32
C TYR A 139 7.62 10.32 12.73
N GLY A 140 7.79 9.11 13.26
CA GLY A 140 7.48 8.78 14.65
C GLY A 140 8.53 9.33 15.62
N ALA A 141 8.14 9.58 16.87
CA ALA A 141 9.04 10.03 17.92
C ALA A 141 8.64 9.48 19.30
N GLY A 142 9.62 8.97 20.04
CA GLY A 142 9.43 8.45 21.40
C GLY A 142 8.78 7.07 21.45
N SER A 143 8.40 6.66 22.65
CA SER A 143 7.65 5.41 22.88
C SER A 143 6.21 5.51 22.37
N TYR A 144 5.66 4.40 21.87
CA TYR A 144 4.30 4.32 21.30
C TYR A 144 3.20 4.97 22.14
#